data_AF-A0A182T8X7-F1
#
_entry.id   AF-A0A182T8X7-F1
#
_cell.length_a   1.000
_cell.length_b   1.000
_cell.length_c   1.000
_cell.angle_alpha   90.00
_cell.angle_beta   90.00
_cell.angle_gamma   90.00
#
_symmetry.space_group_name_H-M   'P 1'
#
loop_
_entity.id
_entity.type
_entity.pdbx_description
1 polymer ?
#
loop_
_entity_poly.entity_id
_entity_poly.type
_entity_poly.pdbx_seq_one_letter_code
_entity_poly.pdbx_strand_id
1 'polypeptide(L)'
;MTKSITSGLAGPILSMGNVHFLAAAKSGTFFARDNVSNFITWCRKSLQILECLLFETDDLIMRKNEKHVILCLLEVARRGAKFGMLAPMLVQMERQIDREIAADNRANAGVGCGTQTEGESGGTGTGISTGTETELYDSDSEEEDHEAESPMLMYGPQPQIVTNDLKSLDEMIVTLLKKQAISVKGPPKSQTLCNENRNVHTT
;
A
#
# COMPACT_ATOMS: atom_id res chain seq x y z
N MET A 1 -29.96 -5.47 9.25
CA MET A 1 -29.74 -4.01 9.12
C MET A 1 -28.28 -3.77 8.73
N THR A 2 -28.02 -3.39 7.48
CA THR A 2 -26.69 -2.96 7.03
C THR A 2 -26.48 -1.51 7.43
N LYS A 3 -25.58 -1.25 8.38
CA LYS A 3 -25.21 0.14 8.75
C LYS A 3 -24.40 0.73 7.59
N SER A 4 -24.90 1.80 6.98
CA SER A 4 -24.15 2.51 5.94
C SER A 4 -22.99 3.29 6.57
N ILE A 5 -21.76 3.02 6.14
CA ILE A 5 -20.52 3.59 6.72
C ILE A 5 -20.12 4.91 6.02
N THR A 6 -20.89 5.37 5.03
CA THR A 6 -20.47 6.41 4.08
C THR A 6 -20.53 7.86 4.60
N SER A 7 -21.26 8.14 5.68
CA SER A 7 -21.57 9.50 6.13
C SER A 7 -20.41 10.26 6.80
N GLY A 8 -19.32 9.58 7.19
CA GLY A 8 -18.18 10.22 7.87
C GLY A 8 -17.10 10.81 6.95
N LEU A 9 -17.05 10.43 5.67
CA LEU A 9 -15.91 10.75 4.78
C LEU A 9 -16.03 12.10 4.06
N ALA A 10 -17.21 12.71 4.01
CA ALA A 10 -17.43 13.95 3.26
C ALA A 10 -16.68 15.15 3.83
N GLY A 11 -16.62 15.31 5.16
CA GLY A 11 -15.97 16.45 5.81
C GLY A 11 -14.48 16.61 5.45
N PRO A 12 -13.65 15.57 5.61
CA PRO A 12 -12.24 15.63 5.21
C PRO A 12 -12.03 15.84 3.71
N ILE A 13 -12.90 15.32 2.84
CA ILE A 13 -12.82 15.52 1.38
C ILE A 13 -13.02 17.00 1.02
N LEU A 14 -14.01 17.66 1.60
CA LEU A 14 -14.31 19.07 1.33
C LEU A 14 -13.22 20.03 1.85
N SER A 15 -12.40 19.60 2.81
CA SER A 15 -11.24 20.36 3.30
C SER A 15 -10.04 20.31 2.34
N MET A 16 -9.97 19.29 1.46
CA MET A 16 -8.92 19.18 0.44
C MET A 16 -9.26 20.07 -0.77
N GLY A 17 -9.06 21.38 -0.64
CA GLY A 17 -9.31 22.35 -1.72
C GLY A 17 -8.62 21.99 -3.04
N ASN A 18 -9.18 22.46 -4.17
CA ASN A 18 -8.74 22.04 -5.51
C ASN A 18 -7.29 22.43 -5.86
N VAL A 19 -6.64 21.61 -6.68
CA VAL A 19 -5.39 21.96 -7.36
C VAL A 19 -5.69 22.90 -8.53
N HIS A 20 -5.02 24.06 -8.57
CA HIS A 20 -5.03 24.93 -9.76
C HIS A 20 -4.02 24.42 -10.79
N PHE A 21 -4.44 24.24 -12.04
CA PHE A 21 -3.55 23.84 -13.14
C PHE A 21 -4.05 24.40 -14.48
N LEU A 22 -3.14 24.65 -15.42
CA LEU A 22 -3.45 24.99 -16.80
C LEU A 22 -3.50 23.71 -17.65
N ALA A 23 -4.70 23.29 -18.05
CA ALA A 23 -4.90 22.08 -18.87
C ALA A 23 -4.25 22.17 -20.26
N ALA A 24 -4.05 23.39 -20.80
CA ALA A 24 -3.39 23.63 -22.08
C ALA A 24 -1.85 23.72 -22.01
N ALA A 25 -1.25 23.48 -20.84
CA ALA A 25 0.20 23.50 -20.68
C ALA A 25 0.88 22.39 -21.51
N LYS A 26 1.85 22.77 -22.35
CA LYS A 26 2.64 21.81 -23.14
C LYS A 26 3.85 21.32 -22.34
N SER A 27 4.24 20.07 -22.54
CA SER A 27 5.47 19.50 -21.95
C SER A 27 6.69 20.37 -22.24
N GLY A 28 7.58 20.53 -21.26
CA GLY A 28 8.78 21.36 -21.36
C GLY A 28 8.55 22.88 -21.23
N THR A 29 7.31 23.35 -21.04
CA THR A 29 7.03 24.79 -20.81
C THR A 29 7.05 25.17 -19.33
N PHE A 30 7.23 26.46 -19.04
CA PHE A 30 7.07 27.00 -17.68
C PHE A 30 5.69 26.70 -17.08
N PHE A 31 4.62 26.74 -17.88
CA PHE A 31 3.28 26.34 -17.41
C PHE A 31 3.19 24.87 -16.96
N ALA A 32 3.96 23.97 -17.56
CA ALA A 32 4.07 22.59 -17.07
C ALA A 32 4.83 22.53 -15.74
N ARG A 33 5.86 23.37 -15.54
CA ARG A 33 6.55 23.52 -14.25
C ARG A 33 5.61 24.03 -13.16
N ASP A 34 4.80 25.03 -13.46
CA ASP A 34 3.83 25.62 -12.53
C ASP A 34 2.76 24.60 -12.13
N ASN A 35 2.24 23.83 -13.08
CA ASN A 35 1.31 22.73 -12.78
C ASN A 35 1.90 21.72 -11.78
N VAL A 36 3.17 21.34 -11.94
CA VAL A 36 3.87 20.43 -11.02
C VAL A 36 4.11 21.11 -9.66
N SER A 37 4.47 22.39 -9.64
CA SER A 37 4.64 23.17 -8.40
C SER A 37 3.35 23.27 -7.58
N ASN A 38 2.23 23.50 -8.27
CA ASN A 38 0.90 23.56 -7.67
C ASN A 38 0.50 22.20 -7.08
N PHE A 39 0.79 21.10 -7.79
CA PHE A 39 0.56 19.74 -7.29
C PHE A 39 1.39 19.44 -6.02
N ILE A 40 2.70 19.72 -6.03
CA ILE A 40 3.58 19.54 -4.86
C ILE A 40 3.07 20.37 -3.68
N THR A 41 2.66 21.62 -3.94
CA THR A 41 2.10 22.53 -2.91
C THR A 41 0.80 22.00 -2.32
N TRP A 42 -0.06 21.39 -3.13
CA TRP A 42 -1.30 20.76 -2.67
C TRP A 42 -1.04 19.48 -1.87
N CYS A 43 -0.11 18.63 -2.31
CA CYS A 43 0.33 17.45 -1.55
C CYS A 43 0.84 17.83 -0.15
N ARG A 44 1.61 18.92 -0.05
CA ARG A 44 2.07 19.49 1.22
C ARG A 44 0.93 20.03 2.09
N LYS A 45 0.02 20.85 1.53
CA LYS A 45 -0.99 21.59 2.31
C LYS A 45 -2.27 20.81 2.59
N SER A 46 -2.84 20.19 1.56
CA SER A 46 -4.16 19.54 1.60
C SER A 46 -4.06 18.08 2.00
N LEU A 47 -3.06 17.36 1.49
CA LEU A 47 -2.83 15.97 1.91
C LEU A 47 -1.97 15.86 3.16
N GLN A 48 -1.09 16.82 3.47
CA GLN A 48 -0.08 16.82 4.55
C GLN A 48 1.08 15.83 4.35
N ILE A 49 1.55 15.65 3.11
CA ILE A 49 2.66 14.74 2.78
C ILE A 49 3.97 15.28 3.35
N LEU A 50 4.77 14.39 3.94
CA LEU A 50 6.08 14.71 4.54
C LEU A 50 7.05 15.25 3.48
N GLU A 51 7.80 16.29 3.81
CA GLU A 51 8.74 16.94 2.87
C GLU A 51 9.74 15.96 2.25
N CYS A 52 10.23 14.98 3.03
CA CYS A 52 11.16 13.95 2.55
C CYS A 52 10.56 12.97 1.52
N LEU A 53 9.23 12.97 1.34
CA LEU A 53 8.52 12.19 0.32
C LEU A 53 8.06 13.06 -0.86
N LEU A 54 8.23 14.39 -0.79
CA LEU A 54 7.94 15.29 -1.90
C LEU A 54 9.14 15.33 -2.87
N PHE A 55 8.83 15.44 -4.16
CA PHE A 55 9.81 15.65 -5.22
C PHE A 55 9.82 17.13 -5.63
N GLU A 56 10.90 17.58 -6.26
CA GLU A 56 10.98 18.91 -6.86
C GLU A 56 10.41 18.93 -8.27
N THR A 57 9.90 20.08 -8.73
CA THR A 57 9.43 20.25 -10.13
C THR A 57 10.44 19.74 -11.17
N ASP A 58 11.71 19.97 -10.86
CA ASP A 58 12.91 19.61 -11.59
C ASP A 58 13.11 18.08 -11.73
N ASP A 59 12.72 17.29 -10.74
CA ASP A 59 12.89 15.83 -10.71
C ASP A 59 12.05 15.14 -11.77
N LEU A 60 10.83 15.64 -11.98
CA LEU A 60 9.88 15.14 -12.98
C LEU A 60 10.18 15.71 -14.37
N ILE A 61 10.41 17.02 -14.49
CA ILE A 61 10.56 17.69 -15.80
C ILE A 61 11.85 17.28 -16.50
N MET A 62 12.96 17.17 -15.76
CA MET A 62 14.24 16.73 -16.31
C MET A 62 14.51 15.24 -16.08
N ARG A 63 13.51 14.47 -15.63
CA ARG A 63 13.55 13.01 -15.37
C ARG A 63 14.76 12.54 -14.55
N LYS A 64 15.26 13.40 -13.66
CA LYS A 64 16.51 13.17 -12.93
C LYS A 64 16.35 12.37 -11.63
N ASN A 65 15.17 12.42 -10.98
CA ASN A 65 14.90 11.66 -9.76
C ASN A 65 13.49 11.00 -9.78
N GLU A 66 13.25 10.13 -10.76
CA GLU A 66 11.96 9.44 -10.92
C GLU A 66 11.51 8.67 -9.67
N LYS A 67 12.46 8.18 -8.86
CA LYS A 67 12.20 7.51 -7.57
C LYS A 67 11.44 8.41 -6.60
N HIS A 68 11.81 9.70 -6.49
CA HIS A 68 11.13 10.64 -5.59
C HIS A 68 9.69 10.92 -6.06
N VAL A 69 9.48 11.02 -7.37
CA VAL A 69 8.14 11.15 -7.96
C VAL A 69 7.27 9.94 -7.59
N ILE A 70 7.81 8.72 -7.74
CA ILE A 70 7.09 7.47 -7.41
C ILE A 70 6.74 7.40 -5.92
N LEU A 71 7.68 7.73 -5.02
CA LEU A 71 7.44 7.75 -3.58
C LEU A 71 6.32 8.74 -3.19
N CYS A 72 6.33 9.94 -3.75
CA CYS A 72 5.26 10.93 -3.57
C CYS A 72 3.90 10.38 -4.03
N LEU A 73 3.82 9.81 -5.23
CA LEU A 73 2.57 9.29 -5.80
C LEU A 73 2.02 8.07 -5.03
N LEU A 74 2.89 7.21 -4.51
CA LEU A 74 2.48 6.11 -3.62
C LEU A 74 1.87 6.64 -2.33
N GLU A 75 2.43 7.70 -1.73
CA GLU A 75 1.89 8.32 -0.54
C GLU A 75 0.56 9.07 -0.81
N VAL A 76 0.45 9.77 -1.94
CA VAL A 76 -0.81 10.35 -2.42
C VAL A 76 -1.89 9.27 -2.54
N ALA A 77 -1.58 8.12 -3.14
CA ALA A 77 -2.53 7.03 -3.30
C ALA A 77 -2.84 6.32 -1.96
N ARG A 78 -1.87 6.19 -1.05
CA ARG A 78 -2.05 5.65 0.31
C ARG A 78 -3.04 6.50 1.12
N ARG A 79 -2.99 7.83 0.98
CA ARG A 79 -3.97 8.78 1.55
C ARG A 79 -5.29 8.74 0.80
N GLY A 80 -5.24 8.74 -0.53
CA GLY A 80 -6.39 8.63 -1.44
C GLY A 80 -7.30 7.44 -1.13
N ALA A 81 -6.72 6.30 -0.74
CA ALA A 81 -7.48 5.12 -0.36
C ALA A 81 -8.37 5.28 0.88
N LYS A 82 -8.11 6.29 1.73
CA LYS A 82 -9.01 6.64 2.87
C LYS A 82 -10.34 7.23 2.39
N PHE A 83 -10.42 7.68 1.15
CA PHE A 83 -11.61 8.27 0.52
C PHE A 83 -12.34 7.28 -0.40
N GLY A 84 -12.06 5.98 -0.29
CA GLY A 84 -12.72 4.93 -1.08
C GLY A 84 -12.08 4.64 -2.44
N MET A 85 -10.96 5.27 -2.79
CA MET A 85 -10.17 4.88 -3.96
C MET A 85 -9.45 3.54 -3.70
N LEU A 86 -9.26 2.73 -4.74
CA LEU A 86 -8.49 1.49 -4.62
C LEU A 86 -7.01 1.82 -4.36
N ALA A 87 -6.45 1.29 -3.27
CA ALA A 87 -5.04 1.46 -2.96
C ALA A 87 -4.15 0.72 -4.00
N PRO A 88 -2.95 1.23 -4.34
CA PRO A 88 -1.99 0.47 -5.16
C PRO A 88 -1.64 -0.86 -4.50
N MET A 89 -1.34 -1.88 -5.31
CA MET A 89 -1.04 -3.24 -4.81
C MET A 89 0.05 -3.26 -3.74
N LEU A 90 1.11 -2.45 -3.89
CA LEU A 90 2.16 -2.31 -2.87
C LEU A 90 1.59 -1.89 -1.51
N VAL A 91 0.72 -0.88 -1.48
CA VAL A 91 0.06 -0.39 -0.25
C VAL A 91 -0.94 -1.41 0.30
N GLN A 92 -1.52 -2.28 -0.53
CA GLN A 92 -2.34 -3.40 -0.06
C GLN A 92 -1.50 -4.48 0.61
N MET A 93 -0.34 -4.81 0.05
CA MET A 93 0.61 -5.79 0.58
C MET A 93 1.24 -5.29 1.89
N GLU A 94 1.70 -4.03 1.96
CA GLU A 94 2.14 -3.37 3.21
C GLU A 94 1.12 -3.60 4.34
N ARG A 95 -0.15 -3.22 4.09
CA ARG A 95 -1.24 -3.38 5.06
C ARG A 95 -1.63 -4.83 5.34
N GLN A 96 -1.25 -5.78 4.50
CA GLN A 96 -1.44 -7.21 4.78
C GLN A 96 -0.37 -7.69 5.75
N ILE A 97 0.89 -7.43 5.45
CA ILE A 97 2.05 -7.76 6.30
C ILE A 97 1.89 -7.14 7.68
N ASP A 98 1.52 -5.86 7.78
CA ASP A 98 1.25 -5.18 9.07
C ASP A 98 0.16 -5.88 9.90
N ARG A 99 -0.86 -6.46 9.26
CA ARG A 99 -1.96 -7.16 9.94
C ARG A 99 -1.55 -8.55 10.42
N GLU A 100 -0.74 -9.26 9.63
CA GLU A 100 -0.20 -10.58 9.97
C GLU A 100 0.75 -10.45 11.17
N ILE A 101 1.75 -9.56 11.09
CA ILE A 101 2.67 -9.27 12.20
C ILE A 101 1.94 -8.83 13.48
N ALA A 102 0.91 -7.98 13.34
CA ALA A 102 0.11 -7.52 14.48
C ALA A 102 -0.88 -8.57 15.02
N ALA A 103 -1.08 -9.69 14.34
CA ALA A 103 -1.79 -10.86 14.84
C ALA A 103 -0.82 -11.80 15.58
N ASP A 104 0.32 -12.11 14.96
CA ASP A 104 1.35 -12.99 15.53
C ASP A 104 1.90 -12.45 16.85
N ASN A 105 2.16 -11.14 16.94
CA ASN A 105 2.63 -10.52 18.18
C ASN A 105 1.57 -10.58 19.31
N ARG A 106 0.28 -10.65 18.99
CA ARG A 106 -0.78 -10.87 20.00
C ARG A 106 -0.88 -12.33 20.44
N ALA A 107 -0.62 -13.28 19.55
CA ALA A 107 -0.54 -14.69 19.92
C ALA A 107 0.69 -14.95 20.82
N ASN A 108 1.84 -14.37 20.47
CA ASN A 108 3.09 -14.57 21.21
C ASN A 108 3.12 -13.85 22.58
N ALA A 109 2.48 -12.67 22.70
CA ALA A 109 2.31 -11.99 23.98
C ALA A 109 1.47 -12.76 25.02
N GLY A 110 0.82 -13.86 24.62
CA GLY A 110 0.16 -14.81 25.52
C GLY A 110 1.08 -15.80 26.22
N VAL A 111 2.36 -15.90 25.82
CA VAL A 111 3.36 -16.84 26.39
C VAL A 111 4.22 -16.16 27.46
N GLY A 112 3.59 -15.30 28.27
CA GLY A 112 4.15 -14.89 29.56
C GLY A 112 4.00 -16.02 30.57
N CYS A 113 4.99 -16.91 30.66
CA CYS A 113 4.99 -17.98 31.66
C CYS A 113 5.06 -17.37 33.06
N GLY A 114 3.91 -17.26 33.72
CA GLY A 114 3.82 -16.83 35.10
C GLY A 114 4.25 -17.95 36.04
N THR A 115 5.54 -18.01 36.37
CA THR A 115 6.00 -18.73 37.56
C THR A 115 5.52 -17.99 38.81
N GLN A 116 4.39 -18.43 39.34
CA GLN A 116 3.92 -18.03 40.66
C GLN A 116 4.91 -18.56 41.70
N THR A 117 5.49 -17.67 42.49
CA THR A 117 6.11 -18.02 43.78
C THR A 117 5.55 -17.08 44.83
N GLU A 118 4.48 -17.51 45.49
CA GLU A 118 4.01 -16.86 46.71
C GLU A 118 5.04 -17.11 47.83
N GLY A 119 5.40 -16.06 48.57
CA GLY A 119 6.39 -16.14 49.63
C GLY A 119 6.66 -14.77 50.26
N GLU A 120 5.97 -14.47 51.36
CA GLU A 120 6.20 -13.24 52.13
C GLU A 120 7.58 -13.22 52.81
N SER A 121 8.37 -12.19 52.57
CA SER A 121 9.15 -11.49 53.60
C SER A 121 9.75 -10.19 53.06
N GLY A 122 9.76 -9.15 53.88
CA GLY A 122 10.20 -7.81 53.48
C GLY A 122 11.72 -7.67 53.34
N GLY A 123 12.15 -6.74 52.47
CA GLY A 123 13.56 -6.39 52.30
C GLY A 123 13.74 -5.07 51.57
N THR A 124 14.15 -4.03 52.30
CA THR A 124 14.59 -2.74 51.76
C THR A 124 15.83 -2.94 50.88
N GLY A 125 15.87 -2.34 49.68
CA GLY A 125 17.01 -2.53 48.77
C GLY A 125 17.07 -1.55 47.61
N THR A 126 17.54 -0.32 47.86
CA THR A 126 17.97 0.60 46.80
C THR A 126 19.23 0.04 46.12
N GLY A 127 19.20 -0.18 44.81
CA GLY A 127 20.32 -0.76 44.06
C GLY A 127 20.44 -0.24 42.63
N ILE A 128 21.26 0.79 42.44
CA ILE A 128 21.86 1.14 41.14
C ILE A 128 22.96 0.12 40.80
N SER A 129 23.43 0.10 39.55
CA SER A 129 24.65 -0.59 39.04
C SER A 129 24.36 -1.97 38.44
N THR A 130 25.00 -2.44 37.37
CA THR A 130 25.82 -1.83 36.29
C THR A 130 25.91 -2.88 35.17
N GLY A 131 26.12 -2.47 33.92
CA GLY A 131 26.44 -3.44 32.86
C GLY A 131 27.86 -3.98 33.02
N THR A 132 28.02 -5.30 33.04
CA THR A 132 29.30 -6.00 32.82
C THR A 132 29.04 -7.22 31.94
N GLU A 133 29.74 -7.25 30.82
CA GLU A 133 29.75 -8.34 29.84
C GLU A 133 30.45 -9.63 30.33
N THR A 134 30.07 -10.78 29.73
CA THR A 134 30.80 -12.08 29.57
C THR A 134 31.52 -12.72 30.78
N GLU A 135 31.70 -14.03 30.93
CA GLU A 135 31.45 -15.25 30.12
C GLU A 135 30.41 -16.15 30.88
N LEU A 136 30.27 -17.48 30.82
CA LEU A 136 30.90 -18.61 30.08
C LEU A 136 29.87 -19.77 29.97
N TYR A 137 30.25 -20.88 29.32
CA TYR A 137 29.54 -22.17 29.34
C TYR A 137 29.80 -22.97 30.64
N ASP A 138 28.84 -23.81 31.05
CA ASP A 138 29.07 -25.21 31.44
C ASP A 138 27.73 -25.97 31.60
N SER A 139 27.58 -27.09 30.88
CA SER A 139 26.66 -28.18 31.23
C SER A 139 27.03 -29.40 30.38
N ASP A 140 28.06 -30.10 30.84
CA ASP A 140 28.51 -31.40 30.37
C ASP A 140 27.36 -32.41 30.14
N SER A 141 27.40 -33.09 28.98
CA SER A 141 26.58 -34.26 28.61
C SER A 141 27.14 -34.86 27.31
N GLU A 142 28.13 -35.73 27.43
CA GLU A 142 28.70 -36.47 26.30
C GLU A 142 27.77 -37.60 25.83
N GLU A 143 27.31 -37.53 24.58
CA GLU A 143 26.89 -38.69 23.77
C GLU A 143 27.31 -38.42 22.31
N GLU A 144 28.10 -39.30 21.72
CA GLU A 144 28.61 -39.19 20.34
C GLU A 144 27.58 -39.68 19.30
N ASP A 145 27.79 -39.27 18.04
CA ASP A 145 27.19 -39.79 16.81
C ASP A 145 25.65 -39.83 16.67
N HIS A 146 25.14 -38.89 15.87
CA HIS A 146 24.67 -39.30 14.53
C HIS A 146 24.68 -38.12 13.55
N GLU A 147 25.48 -38.24 12.48
CA GLU A 147 25.35 -37.39 11.29
C GLU A 147 23.99 -37.60 10.61
N ALA A 148 23.02 -36.79 10.99
CA ALA A 148 21.82 -36.53 10.20
C ALA A 148 21.76 -35.02 9.97
N GLU A 149 22.41 -34.58 8.88
CA GLU A 149 22.43 -33.19 8.40
C GLU A 149 20.99 -32.66 8.31
N SER A 150 20.54 -31.98 9.37
CA SER A 150 19.20 -31.44 9.43
C SER A 150 19.10 -30.35 8.38
N PRO A 151 18.23 -30.48 7.36
CA PRO A 151 18.20 -29.53 6.26
C PRO A 151 17.80 -28.17 6.82
N MET A 152 18.77 -27.25 6.82
CA MET A 152 18.62 -25.88 7.30
C MET A 152 17.49 -25.21 6.51
N LEU A 153 16.29 -25.19 7.08
CA LEU A 153 15.10 -24.60 6.46
C LEU A 153 15.29 -23.08 6.39
N MET A 154 15.85 -22.63 5.26
CA MET A 154 15.97 -21.22 4.91
C MET A 154 14.58 -20.60 4.72
N TYR A 155 13.97 -20.22 5.83
CA TYR A 155 12.77 -19.39 5.85
C TYR A 155 13.13 -17.96 5.43
N GLY A 156 13.04 -17.72 4.13
CA GLY A 156 13.11 -16.41 3.51
C GLY A 156 12.41 -16.46 2.15
N PRO A 157 11.84 -15.34 1.66
CA PRO A 157 11.28 -15.30 0.32
C PRO A 157 12.39 -15.65 -0.68
N GLN A 158 12.21 -16.76 -1.41
CA GLN A 158 13.21 -17.24 -2.35
C GLN A 158 13.55 -16.12 -3.35
N PRO A 159 14.85 -15.81 -3.58
CA PRO A 159 15.24 -14.67 -4.41
C PRO A 159 14.56 -14.75 -5.77
N GLN A 160 13.63 -13.82 -5.99
CA GLN A 160 12.89 -13.75 -7.24
C GLN A 160 13.89 -13.45 -8.35
N ILE A 161 14.01 -14.39 -9.29
CA ILE A 161 14.69 -14.13 -10.55
C ILE A 161 13.89 -13.03 -11.23
N VAL A 162 14.42 -11.81 -11.23
CA VAL A 162 13.88 -10.70 -12.00
C VAL A 162 14.17 -11.00 -13.46
N THR A 163 13.32 -11.82 -14.07
CA THR A 163 13.25 -11.96 -15.53
C THR A 163 12.88 -10.59 -16.05
N ASN A 164 13.87 -9.88 -16.60
CA ASN A 164 13.76 -8.50 -17.11
C ASN A 164 12.96 -8.44 -18.44
N ASP A 165 11.89 -9.20 -18.51
CA ASP A 165 10.84 -9.14 -19.52
C ASP A 165 9.82 -8.08 -19.09
N LEU A 166 10.34 -6.87 -18.85
CA LEU A 166 9.53 -5.70 -18.56
C LEU A 166 8.61 -5.46 -19.76
N LYS A 167 7.35 -5.90 -19.64
CA LYS A 167 6.28 -5.50 -20.54
C LYS A 167 6.32 -3.99 -20.66
N SER A 168 6.62 -3.51 -21.86
CA SER A 168 6.68 -2.09 -22.13
C SER A 168 5.36 -1.44 -21.71
N LEU A 169 5.44 -0.17 -21.29
CA LEU A 169 4.29 0.55 -20.73
C LEU A 169 3.09 0.53 -21.69
N ASP A 170 3.33 0.49 -23.00
CA ASP A 170 2.31 0.34 -24.02
C ASP A 170 1.58 -1.01 -23.96
N GLU A 171 2.26 -2.15 -23.77
CA GLU A 171 1.61 -3.46 -23.62
C GLU A 171 0.67 -3.50 -22.41
N MET A 172 1.10 -2.87 -21.31
CA MET A 172 0.33 -2.80 -20.08
C MET A 172 -0.91 -1.91 -20.27
N ILE A 173 -0.75 -0.76 -20.94
CA ILE A 173 -1.84 0.14 -21.33
C ILE A 173 -2.80 -0.55 -22.31
N VAL A 174 -2.30 -1.23 -23.35
CA VAL A 174 -3.09 -1.96 -24.35
C VAL A 174 -3.89 -3.09 -23.68
N THR A 175 -3.30 -3.80 -22.73
CA THR A 175 -4.00 -4.85 -21.96
C THR A 175 -5.11 -4.25 -21.09
N LEU A 176 -4.82 -3.13 -20.41
CA LEU A 176 -5.80 -2.42 -19.59
C LEU A 176 -6.97 -1.88 -20.43
N LEU A 177 -6.66 -1.21 -21.54
CA LEU A 177 -7.65 -0.64 -22.46
C LEU A 177 -8.48 -1.73 -23.16
N LYS A 178 -7.90 -2.86 -23.56
CA LYS A 178 -8.65 -4.02 -24.07
C LYS A 178 -9.62 -4.57 -23.03
N LYS A 179 -9.18 -4.71 -21.77
CA LYS A 179 -10.04 -5.20 -20.67
C LYS A 179 -11.22 -4.26 -20.40
N GLN A 180 -10.98 -2.94 -20.41
CA GLN A 180 -12.05 -1.94 -20.27
C GLN A 180 -12.98 -1.91 -21.51
N ALA A 181 -12.44 -2.00 -22.72
CA ALA A 181 -13.24 -2.00 -23.96
C ALA A 181 -14.15 -3.23 -24.09
N ILE A 182 -13.72 -4.39 -23.57
CA ILE A 182 -14.58 -5.59 -23.46
C ILE A 182 -15.68 -5.36 -22.41
N SER A 183 -15.35 -4.73 -21.27
CA SER A 183 -16.32 -4.41 -20.22
C SER A 183 -17.37 -3.36 -20.64
N VAL A 184 -17.06 -2.48 -21.60
CA VAL A 184 -17.99 -1.48 -22.15
C VAL A 184 -18.89 -2.07 -23.24
N LYS A 185 -18.49 -3.18 -23.88
CA LYS A 185 -19.38 -3.96 -24.75
C LYS A 185 -20.30 -4.86 -23.92
N GLY A 186 -21.33 -4.23 -23.32
CA GLY A 186 -22.50 -4.95 -22.82
C GLY A 186 -23.15 -5.82 -23.93
N PRO A 187 -24.00 -6.79 -23.54
CA PRO A 187 -24.54 -7.78 -24.48
C PRO A 187 -25.28 -7.12 -25.65
N PRO A 188 -25.23 -7.72 -26.85
CA PRO A 188 -25.87 -7.15 -28.04
C PRO A 188 -27.38 -7.03 -27.79
N LYS A 189 -27.91 -5.81 -27.92
CA LYS A 189 -29.35 -5.57 -27.85
C LYS A 189 -30.02 -6.28 -29.04
N SER A 190 -30.87 -7.26 -28.74
CA SER A 190 -31.73 -7.90 -29.74
C SER A 190 -32.50 -6.84 -30.53
N GLN A 191 -32.36 -6.85 -31.85
CA GLN A 191 -33.20 -6.02 -32.73
C GLN A 191 -34.63 -6.57 -32.68
N THR A 192 -35.52 -5.90 -31.96
CA THR A 192 -36.96 -6.05 -32.19
C THR A 192 -37.27 -5.52 -33.58
N LEU A 193 -37.57 -6.41 -34.52
CA LEU A 193 -38.25 -6.05 -35.77
C LEU A 193 -39.60 -5.44 -35.39
N CYS A 194 -39.73 -4.12 -35.57
CA CYS A 194 -41.05 -3.50 -35.67
C CYS A 194 -41.65 -3.90 -37.01
N ASN A 195 -42.50 -4.93 -36.99
CA ASN A 195 -43.14 -5.47 -38.17
C ASN A 195 -44.36 -4.59 -38.53
N GLU A 196 -44.14 -3.57 -39.36
CA GLU A 196 -45.16 -2.60 -39.72
C GLU A 196 -46.10 -3.15 -40.80
N ASN A 197 -47.24 -3.73 -40.40
CA ASN A 197 -48.30 -4.15 -41.32
C ASN A 197 -49.67 -4.38 -40.63
N ARG A 198 -50.74 -3.79 -41.21
CA ARG A 198 -52.19 -3.73 -40.83
C ARG A 198 -52.57 -2.40 -40.14
N ASN A 199 -53.38 -1.49 -40.71
CA ASN A 199 -54.62 -1.62 -41.53
C ASN A 199 -55.68 -2.46 -40.78
N VAL A 200 -56.81 -1.93 -40.28
CA VAL A 200 -57.90 -1.26 -41.00
C VAL A 200 -58.89 -0.57 -40.05
N HIS A 201 -59.63 0.43 -40.57
CA HIS A 201 -61.02 0.81 -40.23
C HIS A 201 -61.40 1.25 -38.80
N THR A 202 -61.93 2.48 -38.69
CA THR A 202 -63.26 2.77 -38.08
C THR A 202 -63.78 4.11 -38.60
N THR A 203 -64.78 4.06 -39.48
CA THR A 203 -65.84 5.07 -39.71
C THR A 203 -67.07 4.30 -40.13
#